data_AF-W5IH20-F1
#
_entry.id   AF-W5IH20-F1
#
_cell.length_a   1.000
_cell.length_b   1.000
_cell.length_c   1.000
_cell.angle_alpha   90.00
_cell.angle_beta   90.00
_cell.angle_gamma   90.00
#
_symmetry.space_group_name_H-M   'P 1'
#
loop_
_entity.id
_entity.type
_entity.pdbx_description
1 polymer ?
#
loop_
_entity_poly.entity_id
_entity_poly.type
_entity_poly.pdbx_seq_one_letter_code
_entity_poly.pdbx_strand_id
1 'polypeptide(L)'
;MLKYDKRKEQLIDIASRMLLEKGYEGLSIRSIIQEADASGPGLFYYYFASKQDIYEAAMQHIVKQQLDQRWSIVRDETLDPERKIDRLIELVKCDFNRYRNLLDHGDNRQILDTISMTLMTEEIPMAEHIINELLERKGVASREAAVDVHELSCFIVYGLKGILREKFANPDTIPDTPTFQSIKRLLVGILEFMQGETPCRSLTSSI
;
A
#
# COMPACT_ATOMS: atom_id res chain seq x y z
N MET A 1 8.37 29.01 -10.22
CA MET A 1 8.45 27.54 -10.36
C MET A 1 8.05 27.19 -11.79
N LEU A 2 9.05 27.09 -12.67
CA LEU A 2 8.89 27.25 -14.12
C LEU A 2 8.96 25.90 -14.82
N LYS A 3 7.96 25.56 -15.64
CA LYS A 3 7.90 24.65 -16.84
C LYS A 3 8.77 23.38 -16.94
N TYR A 4 10.00 23.37 -16.43
CA TYR A 4 11.01 22.32 -16.45
C TYR A 4 10.73 21.18 -15.46
N ASP A 5 10.23 21.48 -14.26
CA ASP A 5 9.81 20.44 -13.31
C ASP A 5 8.67 19.61 -13.88
N LYS A 6 7.71 20.27 -14.55
CA LYS A 6 6.57 19.60 -15.20
C LYS A 6 6.99 18.59 -16.27
N ARG A 7 8.09 18.86 -16.99
CA ARG A 7 8.56 17.93 -18.04
C ARG A 7 9.24 16.70 -17.42
N LYS A 8 10.05 16.90 -16.38
CA LYS A 8 10.64 15.80 -15.63
C LYS A 8 9.55 14.93 -15.00
N GLU A 9 8.55 15.55 -14.36
CA GLU A 9 7.37 14.88 -13.80
C GLU A 9 6.62 14.08 -14.87
N GLN A 10 6.34 14.68 -16.04
CA GLN A 10 5.67 13.98 -17.14
C GLN A 10 6.43 12.71 -17.59
N LEU A 11 7.76 12.78 -17.70
CA LEU A 11 8.57 11.61 -18.05
C LEU A 11 8.48 10.52 -16.97
N ILE A 12 8.49 10.91 -15.70
CA ILE A 12 8.34 10.01 -14.56
C ILE A 12 6.95 9.37 -14.57
N ASP A 13 5.88 10.14 -14.76
CA ASP A 13 4.50 9.64 -14.80
C ASP A 13 4.30 8.58 -15.89
N ILE A 14 4.83 8.84 -17.10
CA ILE A 14 4.80 7.89 -18.22
C ILE A 14 5.59 6.62 -17.85
N ALA A 15 6.81 6.79 -17.33
CA ALA A 15 7.63 5.67 -16.92
C ALA A 15 6.98 4.82 -15.82
N SER A 16 6.36 5.45 -14.81
CA SER A 16 5.63 4.78 -13.74
C SER A 16 4.46 3.95 -14.26
N ARG A 17 3.67 4.49 -15.20
CA ARG A 17 2.59 3.71 -15.84
C ARG A 17 3.14 2.54 -16.64
N MET A 18 4.12 2.79 -17.51
CA MET A 18 4.76 1.72 -18.29
C MET A 18 5.34 0.62 -17.39
N LEU A 19 5.93 1.00 -16.25
CA LEU A 19 6.51 0.06 -15.31
C LEU A 19 5.44 -0.82 -14.66
N LEU A 20 4.29 -0.26 -14.27
CA LEU A 20 3.17 -1.00 -13.70
C LEU A 20 2.41 -1.85 -14.73
N GLU A 21 2.45 -1.48 -16.01
CA GLU A 21 1.78 -2.20 -17.09
C GLU A 21 2.66 -3.28 -17.74
N LYS A 22 3.97 -3.07 -17.86
CA LYS A 22 4.85 -3.90 -18.71
C LYS A 22 6.14 -4.33 -18.03
N GLY A 23 6.33 -3.95 -16.76
CA GLY A 23 7.54 -4.27 -16.01
C GLY A 23 8.80 -3.57 -16.51
N TYR A 24 9.94 -3.99 -15.95
CA TYR A 24 11.22 -3.36 -16.24
C TYR A 24 11.65 -3.54 -17.70
N GLU A 25 11.45 -4.73 -18.27
CA GLU A 25 11.79 -5.00 -19.67
C GLU A 25 10.95 -4.17 -20.64
N GLY A 26 9.66 -3.97 -20.33
CA GLY A 26 8.76 -3.12 -21.11
C GLY A 26 9.05 -1.62 -21.01
N LEU A 27 9.86 -1.18 -20.04
CA LEU A 27 10.27 0.21 -19.88
C LEU A 27 11.28 0.58 -20.97
N SER A 28 10.87 1.45 -21.91
CA SER A 28 11.66 1.83 -23.09
C SER A 28 11.83 3.35 -23.14
N ILE A 29 13.09 3.82 -23.13
CA ILE A 29 13.43 5.24 -23.28
C ILE A 29 12.77 5.83 -24.53
N ARG A 30 12.82 5.09 -25.66
CA ARG A 30 12.21 5.52 -26.92
C ARG A 30 10.70 5.70 -26.78
N SER A 31 10.02 4.76 -26.12
CA SER A 31 8.58 4.82 -25.91
C SER A 31 8.20 5.97 -24.98
N ILE A 32 8.97 6.19 -23.91
CA ILE A 32 8.78 7.31 -22.98
C ILE A 32 8.90 8.65 -23.73
N ILE A 33 9.93 8.83 -24.55
CA ILE A 33 10.12 10.07 -25.34
C ILE A 33 8.96 10.28 -26.31
N GLN A 34 8.54 9.22 -27.01
CA GLN A 34 7.46 9.27 -27.99
C GLN A 34 6.13 9.65 -27.34
N GLU A 35 5.81 9.05 -26.20
CA GLU A 35 4.56 9.31 -25.47
C GLU A 35 4.56 10.67 -24.76
N ALA A 36 5.73 11.17 -24.36
CA ALA A 36 5.86 12.50 -23.75
C ALA A 36 5.66 13.64 -24.76
N ASP A 37 5.54 13.35 -26.05
CA ASP A 37 5.63 14.32 -27.16
C ASP A 37 6.84 15.26 -26.96
N ALA A 38 7.96 14.66 -26.52
CA ALA A 38 9.19 15.37 -26.23
C ALA A 38 9.95 15.60 -27.54
N SER A 39 10.57 16.78 -27.69
CA SER A 39 11.29 17.23 -28.90
C SER A 39 12.56 16.42 -29.26
N GLY A 40 12.65 15.15 -28.85
CA GLY A 40 13.71 14.22 -29.19
C GLY A 40 14.49 13.68 -27.98
N PRO A 41 15.42 12.73 -28.19
CA PRO A 41 16.18 12.06 -27.13
C PRO A 41 17.00 12.99 -26.24
N GLY A 42 17.44 14.13 -26.77
CA GLY A 42 18.25 15.10 -26.01
C GLY A 42 17.56 15.63 -24.75
N LEU A 43 16.21 15.74 -24.76
CA LEU A 43 15.47 16.20 -23.59
C LEU A 43 15.41 15.13 -22.49
N PHE A 44 15.35 13.85 -22.86
CA PHE A 44 15.41 12.76 -21.89
C PHE A 44 16.76 12.73 -21.18
N TYR A 45 17.86 12.75 -21.95
CA TYR A 45 19.22 12.67 -21.42
C TYR A 45 19.66 13.89 -20.62
N TYR A 46 18.92 15.01 -20.72
CA TYR A 46 19.09 16.14 -19.82
C TYR A 46 18.62 15.83 -18.39
N TYR A 47 17.59 14.99 -18.22
CA TYR A 47 17.01 14.66 -16.90
C TYR A 47 17.48 13.32 -16.33
N PHE A 48 17.73 12.34 -17.19
CA PHE A 48 18.06 10.96 -16.81
C PHE A 48 19.23 10.46 -17.65
N ALA A 49 20.34 10.06 -17.02
CA ALA A 49 21.51 9.57 -17.74
C ALA A 49 21.30 8.16 -18.28
N SER A 50 20.38 7.38 -17.69
CA SER A 50 20.16 5.99 -18.05
C SER A 50 18.70 5.52 -17.90
N LYS A 51 18.40 4.32 -18.43
CA LYS A 51 17.13 3.60 -18.16
C LYS A 51 16.96 3.30 -16.68
N GLN A 52 18.06 3.04 -15.97
CA GLN A 52 18.05 2.78 -14.53
C GLN A 52 17.63 4.03 -13.74
N ASP A 53 18.12 5.21 -14.11
CA ASP A 53 17.80 6.46 -13.42
C ASP A 53 16.30 6.79 -13.49
N ILE A 54 15.69 6.63 -14.68
CA ILE A 54 14.24 6.85 -14.84
C ILE A 54 13.43 5.74 -14.15
N TYR A 55 13.93 4.50 -14.12
CA TYR A 55 13.30 3.41 -13.37
C TYR A 55 13.24 3.71 -11.88
N GLU A 56 14.36 4.15 -11.28
CA GLU A 56 14.41 4.50 -9.85
C GLU A 56 13.48 5.66 -9.52
N ALA A 57 13.47 6.70 -10.37
CA ALA A 57 12.55 7.82 -10.22
C ALA A 57 11.07 7.39 -10.36
N ALA A 58 10.77 6.51 -11.32
CA ALA A 58 9.43 5.96 -11.52
C ALA A 58 8.99 5.10 -10.33
N MET A 59 9.89 4.30 -9.75
CA MET A 59 9.64 3.48 -8.57
C MET A 59 9.31 4.34 -7.35
N GLN A 60 10.14 5.34 -7.07
CA GLN A 60 9.91 6.29 -5.99
C GLN A 60 8.59 7.03 -6.17
N HIS A 61 8.26 7.40 -7.40
CA HIS A 61 6.99 8.05 -7.72
C HIS A 61 5.78 7.15 -7.46
N ILE A 62 5.83 5.87 -7.86
CA ILE A 62 4.76 4.90 -7.58
C ILE A 62 4.53 4.76 -6.08
N VAL A 63 5.60 4.56 -5.31
CA VAL A 63 5.52 4.42 -3.84
C VAL A 63 4.94 5.69 -3.24
N LYS A 64 5.46 6.86 -3.62
CA LYS A 64 5.00 8.15 -3.12
C LYS A 64 3.51 8.36 -3.39
N GLN A 65 3.03 8.10 -4.60
CA GLN A 65 1.60 8.24 -4.93
C GLN A 65 0.73 7.34 -4.04
N GLN A 66 1.15 6.11 -3.75
CA GLN A 66 0.38 5.23 -2.88
C GLN A 66 0.42 5.68 -1.41
N LEU A 67 1.57 6.16 -0.94
CA LEU A 67 1.69 6.73 0.40
C LEU A 67 0.80 7.97 0.55
N ASP A 68 0.83 8.88 -0.42
CA ASP A 68 0.01 10.09 -0.41
C ASP A 68 -1.49 9.74 -0.38
N GLN A 69 -1.93 8.74 -1.16
CA GLN A 69 -3.30 8.24 -1.13
C GLN A 69 -3.67 7.65 0.23
N ARG A 70 -2.81 6.80 0.82
CA ARG A 70 -3.06 6.19 2.14
C ARG A 70 -3.11 7.24 3.23
N TRP A 71 -2.15 8.15 3.25
CA TRP A 71 -2.11 9.25 4.22
C TRP A 71 -3.30 10.21 4.05
N SER A 72 -3.81 10.41 2.83
CA SER A 72 -5.02 11.22 2.63
C SER A 72 -6.24 10.61 3.33
N ILE A 73 -6.35 9.27 3.36
CA ILE A 73 -7.41 8.56 4.09
C ILE A 73 -7.16 8.66 5.60
N VAL A 74 -5.93 8.40 6.04
CA VAL A 74 -5.57 8.38 7.48
C VAL A 74 -5.78 9.75 8.12
N ARG A 75 -5.47 10.84 7.39
CA ARG A 75 -5.59 12.22 7.89
C ARG A 75 -6.95 12.86 7.64
N ASP A 76 -7.90 12.15 7.04
CA ASP A 76 -9.24 12.66 6.82
C ASP A 76 -10.01 12.70 8.14
N GLU A 77 -10.10 13.87 8.76
CA GLU A 77 -10.81 14.11 10.02
C GLU A 77 -12.33 13.93 9.90
N THR A 78 -12.88 13.88 8.68
CA THR A 78 -14.31 13.64 8.44
C THR A 78 -14.68 12.16 8.54
N LEU A 79 -13.69 11.26 8.51
CA LEU A 79 -13.89 9.83 8.63
C LEU A 79 -13.71 9.37 10.09
N ASP A 80 -14.55 8.44 10.52
CA ASP A 80 -14.23 7.64 11.71
C ASP A 80 -13.13 6.61 11.40
N PRO A 81 -12.36 6.17 12.42
CA PRO A 81 -11.27 5.23 12.22
C PRO A 81 -11.70 3.92 11.54
N GLU A 82 -12.90 3.43 11.83
CA GLU A 82 -13.46 2.23 11.21
C GLU A 82 -13.67 2.43 9.70
N ARG A 83 -14.13 3.60 9.27
CA ARG A 83 -14.22 3.99 7.85
C ARG A 83 -12.85 4.18 7.23
N LYS A 84 -11.86 4.69 7.96
CA LYS A 84 -10.47 4.76 7.46
C LYS A 84 -9.95 3.35 7.14
N ILE A 85 -10.17 2.38 8.03
CA ILE A 85 -9.82 0.97 7.81
C ILE A 85 -10.52 0.42 6.57
N ASP A 86 -11.82 0.64 6.42
CA ASP A 86 -12.58 0.20 5.24
C ASP A 86 -11.99 0.75 3.93
N ARG A 87 -11.68 2.06 3.90
CA ARG A 87 -11.10 2.71 2.72
C ARG A 87 -9.69 2.22 2.42
N LEU A 88 -8.87 1.96 3.44
CA LEU A 88 -7.55 1.38 3.28
C LEU A 88 -7.63 -0.05 2.72
N ILE A 89 -8.56 -0.87 3.19
CA ILE A 89 -8.78 -2.22 2.66
C ILE A 89 -9.18 -2.17 1.18
N GLU A 90 -10.09 -1.27 0.80
CA GLU A 90 -10.46 -1.07 -0.61
C GLU A 90 -9.28 -0.59 -1.45
N LEU A 91 -8.43 0.30 -0.92
CA LEU A 91 -7.24 0.74 -1.62
C LEU A 91 -6.24 -0.41 -1.83
N VAL A 92 -5.99 -1.23 -0.81
CA VAL A 92 -5.12 -2.42 -0.93
C VAL A 92 -5.66 -3.41 -1.96
N LYS A 93 -6.99 -3.58 -2.07
CA LYS A 93 -7.61 -4.37 -3.16
C LYS A 93 -7.29 -3.80 -4.54
N CYS A 94 -7.39 -2.48 -4.71
CA CYS A 94 -7.07 -1.82 -5.96
C CYS A 94 -5.58 -1.97 -6.32
N ASP A 95 -4.69 -1.78 -5.35
CA ASP A 95 -3.24 -1.99 -5.50
C ASP A 95 -2.94 -3.42 -5.94
N PHE A 96 -3.58 -4.40 -5.29
CA PHE A 96 -3.45 -5.81 -5.64
C PHE A 96 -3.83 -6.09 -7.10
N ASN A 97 -4.99 -5.60 -7.54
CA ASN A 97 -5.46 -5.79 -8.91
C ASN A 97 -4.50 -5.18 -9.94
N ARG A 98 -3.87 -4.05 -9.60
CA ARG A 98 -2.85 -3.41 -10.44
C ARG A 98 -1.57 -4.24 -10.52
N TYR A 99 -1.11 -4.79 -9.41
CA TYR A 99 0.09 -5.64 -9.35
C TYR A 99 -0.09 -7.00 -10.01
N ARG A 100 -1.30 -7.55 -10.02
CA ARG A 100 -1.62 -8.76 -10.78
C ARG A 100 -1.29 -8.59 -12.26
N ASN A 101 -1.75 -7.49 -12.87
CA ASN A 101 -1.46 -7.21 -14.28
C ASN A 101 0.06 -7.17 -14.53
N LEU A 102 0.85 -6.66 -13.58
CA LEU A 102 2.30 -6.63 -13.69
C LEU A 102 2.92 -8.04 -13.71
N LEU A 103 2.41 -8.97 -12.91
CA LEU A 103 2.87 -10.37 -12.87
C LEU A 103 2.49 -11.16 -14.12
N ASP A 104 1.39 -10.79 -14.79
CA ASP A 104 0.98 -11.39 -16.07
C ASP A 104 1.97 -11.06 -17.22
N HIS A 105 2.87 -10.08 -17.02
CA HIS A 105 3.81 -9.58 -18.02
C HIS A 105 5.28 -9.94 -17.76
N GLY A 106 5.56 -10.96 -16.94
CA GLY A 106 6.91 -11.52 -16.74
C GLY A 106 7.29 -11.67 -15.26
N ASP A 107 8.56 -12.00 -15.00
CA ASP A 107 9.07 -12.12 -13.62
C ASP A 107 9.36 -10.74 -13.01
N ASN A 108 8.28 -10.00 -12.72
CA ASN A 108 8.33 -8.67 -12.11
C ASN A 108 8.19 -8.71 -10.58
N ARG A 109 8.40 -9.87 -9.94
CA ARG A 109 8.24 -10.04 -8.48
C ARG A 109 9.12 -9.09 -7.67
N GLN A 110 10.33 -8.84 -8.13
CA GLN A 110 11.25 -7.91 -7.46
C GLN A 110 10.70 -6.48 -7.39
N ILE A 111 9.94 -6.03 -8.40
CA ILE A 111 9.27 -4.72 -8.36
C ILE A 111 8.23 -4.71 -7.23
N LEU A 112 7.42 -5.77 -7.14
CA LEU A 112 6.40 -5.88 -6.09
C LEU A 112 7.00 -5.96 -4.70
N ASP A 113 8.07 -6.73 -4.54
CA ASP A 113 8.79 -6.84 -3.26
C ASP A 113 9.37 -5.48 -2.86
N THR A 114 9.97 -4.76 -3.81
CA THR A 114 10.51 -3.42 -3.57
C THR A 114 9.41 -2.47 -3.11
N ILE A 115 8.30 -2.38 -3.85
CA ILE A 115 7.17 -1.52 -3.46
C ILE A 115 6.62 -1.93 -2.09
N SER A 116 6.38 -3.22 -1.87
CA SER A 116 5.84 -3.75 -0.62
C SER A 116 6.74 -3.47 0.57
N MET A 117 8.07 -3.58 0.41
CA MET A 117 9.04 -3.25 1.44
C MET A 117 9.09 -1.74 1.71
N THR A 118 9.10 -0.90 0.68
CA THR A 118 9.17 0.56 0.87
C THR A 118 7.90 1.12 1.52
N LEU A 119 6.71 0.60 1.20
CA LEU A 119 5.47 1.01 1.86
C LEU A 119 5.46 0.63 3.35
N MET A 120 6.19 -0.43 3.72
CA MET A 120 6.17 -0.98 5.08
C MET A 120 6.56 0.03 6.15
N THR A 121 7.56 0.87 5.85
CA THR A 121 8.12 1.81 6.81
C THR A 121 7.10 2.87 7.23
N GLU A 122 6.10 3.13 6.38
CA GLU A 122 5.06 4.13 6.61
C GLU A 122 3.75 3.51 7.10
N GLU A 123 3.49 2.24 6.78
CA GLU A 123 2.29 1.53 7.21
C GLU A 123 2.19 1.37 8.73
N ILE A 124 3.31 1.26 9.43
CA ILE A 124 3.34 1.19 10.90
C ILE A 124 2.87 2.52 11.52
N PRO A 125 3.46 3.69 11.21
CA PRO A 125 2.94 4.99 11.67
C PRO A 125 1.47 5.24 11.32
N MET A 126 1.01 4.78 10.15
CA MET A 126 -0.41 4.89 9.77
C MET A 126 -1.32 4.05 10.68
N ALA A 127 -0.91 2.82 10.99
CA ALA A 127 -1.63 1.96 11.92
C ALA A 127 -1.67 2.56 13.33
N GLU A 128 -0.53 3.08 13.82
CA GLU A 128 -0.45 3.76 15.12
C GLU A 128 -1.42 4.93 15.21
N HIS A 129 -1.50 5.75 14.15
CA HIS A 129 -2.42 6.88 14.09
C HIS A 129 -3.88 6.44 14.26
N ILE A 130 -4.30 5.45 13.47
CA ILE A 130 -5.68 4.92 13.52
C ILE A 130 -5.98 4.29 14.87
N ILE A 131 -5.04 3.52 15.44
CA ILE A 131 -5.21 2.87 16.74
C ILE A 131 -5.34 3.91 17.85
N ASN A 132 -4.52 4.96 17.84
CA ASN A 132 -4.64 6.05 18.81
C ASN A 132 -5.98 6.76 18.72
N GLU A 133 -6.47 7.08 17.51
CA GLU A 133 -7.79 7.67 17.33
C GLU A 133 -8.92 6.77 17.88
N LEU A 134 -8.82 5.45 17.69
CA LEU A 134 -9.78 4.49 18.24
C LEU A 134 -9.77 4.48 19.77
N LEU A 135 -8.59 4.50 20.38
CA LEU A 135 -8.43 4.50 21.84
C LEU A 135 -8.97 5.81 22.47
N GLU A 136 -8.71 6.96 21.84
CA GLU A 136 -9.20 8.27 22.28
C GLU A 136 -10.74 8.35 22.24
N ARG A 137 -11.35 7.92 21.14
CA ARG A 137 -12.82 8.01 20.95
C ARG A 137 -13.61 7.17 21.95
N LYS A 138 -13.09 6.02 22.36
CA LYS A 138 -13.77 5.14 23.33
C LYS A 138 -13.54 5.54 24.79
N GLY A 139 -12.84 6.64 25.06
CA GLY A 139 -12.57 7.11 26.42
C GLY A 139 -11.75 6.11 27.23
N VAL A 140 -10.94 5.27 26.57
CA VAL A 140 -10.02 4.31 27.19
C VAL A 140 -8.81 5.09 27.72
N ALA A 141 -9.06 5.99 28.66
CA ALA A 141 -8.05 6.56 29.52
C ALA A 141 -7.73 5.53 30.61
N SER A 142 -6.80 4.61 30.29
CA SER A 142 -6.07 3.71 31.20
C SER A 142 -6.81 3.10 32.39
N ARG A 143 -6.78 1.76 32.47
CA ARG A 143 -6.13 1.00 33.56
C ARG A 143 -6.57 -0.45 33.47
N GLU A 144 -5.78 -1.25 32.77
CA GLU A 144 -5.45 -2.67 33.02
C GLU A 144 -5.11 -3.32 31.67
N ALA A 145 -3.80 -3.47 31.44
CA ALA A 145 -3.13 -3.83 30.17
C ALA A 145 -3.26 -2.79 29.04
N ALA A 146 -2.56 -1.65 29.16
CA ALA A 146 -2.34 -0.78 28.01
C ALA A 146 -1.56 -1.57 26.95
N VAL A 147 -2.22 -1.91 25.84
CA VAL A 147 -1.56 -2.52 24.69
C VAL A 147 -0.54 -1.51 24.17
N ASP A 148 0.70 -1.96 23.96
CA ASP A 148 1.70 -1.12 23.31
C ASP A 148 1.26 -0.89 21.84
N VAL A 149 0.94 0.36 21.53
CA VAL A 149 0.38 0.76 20.22
C VAL A 149 1.37 0.46 19.09
N HIS A 150 2.67 0.59 19.35
CA HIS A 150 3.69 0.30 18.36
C HIS A 150 3.81 -1.22 18.11
N GLU A 151 3.86 -2.03 19.17
CA GLU A 151 3.93 -3.49 19.05
C GLU A 151 2.70 -4.05 18.32
N LEU A 152 1.52 -3.52 18.63
CA LEU A 152 0.30 -3.90 17.93
C LEU A 152 0.32 -3.47 16.47
N SER A 153 0.76 -2.24 16.18
CA SER A 153 0.87 -1.74 14.81
C SER A 153 1.80 -2.61 13.98
N CYS A 154 2.93 -3.02 14.57
CA CYS A 154 3.80 -4.02 13.99
C CYS A 154 3.05 -5.34 13.75
N PHE A 155 2.43 -5.91 14.78
CA PHE A 155 1.72 -7.19 14.65
C PHE A 155 0.67 -7.17 13.52
N ILE A 156 -0.14 -6.10 13.46
CA ILE A 156 -1.15 -5.90 12.41
C ILE A 156 -0.48 -5.79 11.03
N VAL A 157 0.48 -4.88 10.84
CA VAL A 157 1.08 -4.64 9.52
C VAL A 157 1.83 -5.87 9.02
N TYR A 158 2.64 -6.51 9.87
CA TYR A 158 3.38 -7.72 9.51
C TYR A 158 2.43 -8.92 9.29
N GLY A 159 1.39 -9.08 10.11
CA GLY A 159 0.38 -10.12 9.95
C GLY A 159 -0.40 -10.00 8.64
N LEU A 160 -0.86 -8.79 8.31
CA LEU A 160 -1.50 -8.48 7.03
C LEU A 160 -0.58 -8.79 5.85
N LYS A 161 0.70 -8.39 5.92
CA LYS A 161 1.68 -8.71 4.89
C LYS A 161 1.93 -10.20 4.74
N GLY A 162 1.95 -10.95 5.84
CA GLY A 162 2.06 -12.40 5.80
C GLY A 162 0.92 -13.03 4.99
N ILE A 163 -0.32 -12.65 5.29
CA ILE A 163 -1.52 -13.10 4.58
C ILE A 163 -1.45 -12.71 3.10
N LEU A 164 -1.15 -11.44 2.81
CA LEU A 164 -1.05 -10.95 1.44
C LEU A 164 0.06 -11.69 0.68
N ARG A 165 1.25 -11.86 1.26
CA ARG A 165 2.39 -12.56 0.65
C ARG A 165 2.07 -14.01 0.33
N GLU A 166 1.42 -14.74 1.24
CA GLU A 166 0.99 -16.12 1.00
C GLU A 166 0.06 -16.18 -0.22
N LYS A 167 -0.87 -15.22 -0.31
CA LYS A 167 -1.80 -15.12 -1.45
C LYS A 167 -1.12 -14.66 -2.74
N PHE A 168 -0.10 -13.79 -2.67
CA PHE A 168 0.74 -13.40 -3.82
C PHE A 168 1.63 -14.53 -4.31
N ALA A 169 2.06 -15.44 -3.42
CA ALA A 169 2.95 -16.54 -3.76
C ALA A 169 2.27 -17.65 -4.57
N ASN A 170 0.94 -17.75 -4.49
CA ASN A 170 0.17 -18.75 -5.22
C ASN A 170 -0.76 -18.07 -6.25
N PRO A 171 -0.43 -18.18 -7.56
CA PRO A 171 -1.20 -17.57 -8.66
C PRO A 171 -2.68 -17.96 -8.69
N ASP A 172 -3.03 -19.12 -8.12
CA ASP A 172 -4.39 -19.64 -8.06
C ASP A 172 -5.18 -19.14 -6.84
N THR A 173 -4.50 -18.58 -5.83
CA THR A 173 -5.15 -18.00 -4.64
C THR A 173 -5.05 -16.48 -4.64
N ILE A 174 -5.54 -15.88 -5.72
CA ILE A 174 -5.82 -14.45 -5.80
C ILE A 174 -6.61 -14.06 -4.53
N PRO A 175 -6.16 -13.10 -3.71
CA PRO A 175 -6.96 -12.54 -2.64
C PRO A 175 -8.26 -12.02 -3.26
N ASP A 176 -9.31 -12.74 -2.99
CA ASP A 176 -10.65 -12.48 -3.44
C ASP A 176 -11.38 -11.63 -2.40
N THR A 177 -12.60 -11.21 -2.74
CA THR A 177 -13.48 -10.52 -1.79
C THR A 177 -13.53 -11.23 -0.43
N PRO A 178 -13.69 -12.57 -0.33
CA PRO A 178 -13.56 -13.33 0.92
C PRO A 178 -12.27 -13.09 1.71
N THR A 179 -11.10 -13.04 1.07
CA THR A 179 -9.82 -12.81 1.75
C THR A 179 -9.80 -11.45 2.44
N PHE A 180 -10.21 -10.39 1.75
CA PHE A 180 -10.26 -9.07 2.33
C PHE A 180 -11.35 -8.91 3.40
N GLN A 181 -12.46 -9.65 3.28
CA GLN A 181 -13.47 -9.74 4.36
C GLN A 181 -12.90 -10.45 5.60
N SER A 182 -12.07 -11.48 5.42
CA SER A 182 -11.37 -12.14 6.51
C SER A 182 -10.34 -11.23 7.17
N ILE A 183 -9.57 -10.47 6.39
CA ILE A 183 -8.67 -9.41 6.89
C ILE A 183 -9.46 -8.40 7.73
N LYS A 184 -10.57 -7.87 7.20
CA LYS A 184 -11.43 -6.94 7.93
C LYS A 184 -11.91 -7.53 9.26
N ARG A 185 -12.39 -8.77 9.25
CA ARG A 185 -12.85 -9.47 10.47
C ARG A 185 -11.73 -9.66 11.49
N LEU A 186 -10.51 -9.99 11.06
CA LEU A 186 -9.36 -10.11 11.94
C LEU A 186 -9.01 -8.76 12.58
N LEU A 187 -8.96 -7.69 11.79
CA LEU A 187 -8.70 -6.34 12.28
C LEU A 187 -9.75 -5.91 13.30
N VAL A 188 -11.04 -6.04 12.95
CA VAL A 188 -12.14 -5.71 13.87
C VAL A 188 -12.07 -6.55 15.14
N GLY A 189 -11.85 -7.86 15.03
CA GLY A 189 -11.76 -8.74 16.20
C GLY A 189 -10.57 -8.43 17.13
N ILE A 190 -9.41 -8.04 16.57
CA ILE A 190 -8.26 -7.58 17.36
C ILE A 190 -8.63 -6.29 18.09
N LEU A 191 -9.27 -5.34 17.41
CA LEU A 191 -9.70 -4.07 17.98
C LEU A 191 -10.76 -4.26 19.08
N GLU A 192 -11.76 -5.13 18.87
CA GLU A 192 -12.78 -5.50 19.87
C GLU A 192 -12.15 -6.17 21.10
N PHE A 193 -11.25 -7.14 20.89
CA PHE A 193 -10.54 -7.82 21.98
C PHE A 193 -9.76 -6.84 22.87
N MET A 194 -9.06 -5.88 22.26
CA MET A 194 -8.35 -4.83 22.99
C MET A 194 -9.25 -3.93 23.83
N GLN A 195 -10.52 -3.82 23.46
CA GLN A 195 -11.49 -2.97 24.13
C GLN A 195 -12.12 -3.68 25.34
N GLY A 196 -11.70 -4.90 25.68
CA GLY A 196 -12.32 -5.70 26.74
C GLY A 196 -13.73 -6.17 26.36
N GLU A 197 -14.15 -5.95 25.11
CA GLU A 197 -15.34 -6.55 24.54
C GLU A 197 -14.99 -8.03 24.31
N THR A 198 -15.16 -8.87 25.35
CA THR A 198 -15.05 -10.32 25.16
C THR A 198 -15.97 -10.71 24.00
N PRO A 199 -15.50 -11.49 23.00
CA PRO A 199 -16.40 -12.11 22.03
C PRO A 199 -17.21 -13.17 22.78
N CYS A 200 -18.24 -12.72 23.51
CA CYS A 200 -19.05 -13.58 24.33
C CYS A 200 -20.11 -14.22 23.42
N ARG A 201 -19.88 -15.47 23.01
CA ARG A 201 -20.86 -16.55 23.21
C ARG A 201 -20.26 -17.95 22.97
N SER A 202 -20.23 -18.68 24.09
CA SER A 202 -20.34 -20.14 24.27
C SER A 202 -19.32 -21.07 23.59
N LEU A 203 -18.18 -21.27 24.27
CA LEU A 203 -17.57 -22.60 24.38
C LEU A 203 -17.78 -23.12 25.81
N THR A 204 -19.04 -23.42 26.14
CA THR A 204 -19.38 -24.27 27.28
C THR A 204 -20.45 -25.26 26.85
N SER A 205 -19.99 -26.42 26.38
CA SER A 205 -20.60 -27.76 26.44
C SER A 205 -19.88 -28.60 25.37
N SER A 206 -19.16 -29.67 25.64
CA SER A 206 -19.11 -30.53 26.81
C SER A 206 -17.73 -31.21 26.86
N ILE A 207 -17.36 -31.57 28.08
CA ILE A 207 -16.39 -32.63 28.42
C ILE A 207 -16.82 -33.94 27.75
#